data_AF-A0AAD5YUK0-F1
#
_entry.id   AF-A0AAD5YUK0-F1
#
_cell.length_a   1.000
_cell.length_b   1.000
_cell.length_c   1.000
_cell.angle_alpha   90.00
_cell.angle_beta   90.00
_cell.angle_gamma   90.00
#
_symmetry.space_group_name_H-M   'P 1'
#
loop_
_entity.id
_entity.type
_entity.pdbx_description
1 polymer ?
#
loop_
_entity_poly.entity_id
_entity_poly.type
_entity_poly.pdbx_seq_one_letter_code
_entity_poly.pdbx_strand_id
1 'polypeptide(L)'
;MGSGSLSEPTYTMLSYLPRSSSQGTVQRKTRPNLTPILNPSSIPGPPHAQPVVDQTPTEGGGTQIEPPATAVQGPTVGILDCLHSLVLYRHEFTPPVPAAQPQASARAPVCHNGRQPAMIDGNTGKPINWSARKGRDELGYVVGIMCGGETLDDVARPRQLPEPRTDSAEASDRFRGLIRELAARCEAALAETNSWIYLAGQHPTARQPFIHYVSPRLRKEGGVNLDKVHTHISHLMRSLRDTRRQEAVDLGVELVQTQERLGEAERAVHEKEKQLQAKAAKIVESEARLEQRD
;
A
#
# COMPACT_ATOMS: atom_id res chain seq x y z
N MET A 1 -43.93 2.14 -30.12
CA MET A 1 -42.52 1.81 -30.45
C MET A 1 -41.67 2.92 -29.87
N GLY A 2 -41.12 2.70 -28.67
CA GLY A 2 -40.39 3.72 -27.91
C GLY A 2 -38.90 3.64 -28.22
N SER A 3 -38.37 4.70 -28.82
CA SER A 3 -36.94 4.92 -29.02
C SER A 3 -36.30 5.36 -27.71
N GLY A 4 -35.69 4.43 -26.97
CA GLY A 4 -34.86 4.73 -25.82
C GLY A 4 -33.48 5.22 -26.29
N SER A 5 -33.22 6.52 -26.15
CA SER A 5 -31.90 7.09 -26.39
C SER A 5 -30.95 6.68 -25.26
N LEU A 6 -29.93 5.89 -25.59
CA LEU A 6 -28.83 5.60 -24.69
C LEU A 6 -28.00 6.87 -24.50
N SER A 7 -28.02 7.42 -23.30
CA SER A 7 -27.18 8.55 -22.89
C SER A 7 -25.72 8.09 -22.80
N GLU A 8 -24.83 8.70 -23.57
CA GLU A 8 -23.39 8.49 -23.47
C GLU A 8 -22.85 8.99 -22.12
N PRO A 9 -21.90 8.28 -21.49
CA PRO A 9 -21.24 8.75 -20.28
C PRO A 9 -20.31 9.93 -20.62
N THR A 10 -20.66 11.10 -20.11
CA THR A 10 -19.84 12.32 -20.23
C THR A 10 -18.60 12.18 -19.35
N TYR A 11 -17.45 11.89 -19.95
CA TYR A 11 -16.17 11.86 -19.25
C TYR A 11 -15.67 13.29 -19.03
N THR A 12 -15.75 13.79 -17.81
CA THR A 12 -15.22 15.10 -17.44
C THR A 12 -13.69 15.08 -17.51
N MET A 13 -13.15 15.51 -18.65
CA MET A 13 -11.74 15.87 -18.81
C MET A 13 -11.42 17.01 -17.84
N LEU A 14 -10.76 16.69 -16.72
CA LEU A 14 -10.08 17.67 -15.87
C LEU A 14 -8.91 18.26 -16.66
N SER A 15 -9.16 19.34 -17.37
CA SER A 15 -8.13 20.16 -18.00
C SER A 15 -7.22 20.74 -16.91
N TYR A 16 -5.99 20.24 -16.86
CA TYR A 16 -4.91 20.84 -16.08
C TYR A 16 -4.58 22.20 -16.71
N LEU A 17 -5.03 23.28 -16.08
CA LEU A 17 -4.58 24.63 -16.44
C LEU A 17 -3.09 24.78 -16.08
N PRO A 18 -2.26 25.36 -16.97
CA PRO A 18 -0.87 25.63 -16.66
C PRO A 18 -0.78 26.68 -15.56
N ARG A 19 -0.07 26.34 -14.48
CA ARG A 19 0.20 27.24 -13.35
C ARG A 19 1.15 28.33 -13.84
N SER A 20 0.66 29.56 -14.01
CA SER A 20 1.49 30.70 -14.40
C SER A 20 2.58 30.92 -13.35
N SER A 21 3.84 30.93 -13.78
CA SER A 21 5.00 31.27 -12.97
C SER A 21 4.99 32.76 -12.65
N SER A 22 4.33 33.16 -11.56
CA SER A 22 4.60 34.45 -10.93
C SER A 22 5.91 34.35 -10.15
N GLN A 23 6.91 35.09 -10.62
CA GLN A 23 8.16 35.32 -9.93
C GLN A 23 7.87 36.08 -8.63
N GLY A 24 7.91 35.39 -7.50
CA GLY A 24 7.86 35.97 -6.17
C GLY A 24 9.27 36.28 -5.66
N THR A 25 9.59 37.56 -5.56
CA THR A 25 10.81 38.08 -4.95
C THR A 25 10.88 37.67 -3.47
N VAL A 26 11.89 36.88 -3.11
CA VAL A 26 12.13 36.44 -1.72
C VAL A 26 12.70 37.60 -0.91
N GLN A 27 11.86 38.31 -0.16
CA GLN A 27 12.33 39.15 0.94
C GLN A 27 12.69 38.27 2.14
N ARG A 28 13.98 38.23 2.47
CA ARG A 28 14.51 37.69 3.73
C ARG A 28 13.93 38.50 4.90
N LYS A 29 12.94 37.93 5.59
CA LYS A 29 12.47 38.45 6.88
C LYS A 29 13.40 37.93 7.97
N THR A 30 14.19 38.82 8.54
CA THR A 30 15.01 38.64 9.73
C THR A 30 14.15 38.14 10.89
N ARG A 31 14.57 37.03 11.51
CA ARG A 31 13.97 36.52 12.76
C ARG A 31 14.44 37.40 13.92
N PRO A 32 13.54 37.90 14.80
CA PRO A 32 13.96 38.38 16.10
C PRO A 32 14.22 37.20 17.04
N ASN A 33 15.32 37.37 17.77
CA ASN A 33 15.89 36.53 18.79
C ASN A 33 15.04 36.62 20.07
N LEU A 34 14.49 35.50 20.56
CA LEU A 34 13.86 35.41 21.88
C LEU A 34 14.10 34.03 22.49
N THR A 35 14.89 34.02 23.55
CA THR A 35 14.88 33.07 24.68
C THR A 35 15.15 33.88 25.95
N PRO A 36 14.97 33.35 27.16
CA PRO A 36 13.95 32.40 27.65
C PRO A 36 13.30 32.92 28.97
N ILE A 37 12.07 32.49 29.30
CA ILE A 37 11.58 32.58 30.70
C ILE A 37 10.89 31.26 31.08
N LEU A 38 11.35 30.73 32.22
CA LEU A 38 10.92 29.55 32.95
C LEU A 38 9.47 29.64 33.42
N ASN A 39 8.75 28.51 33.41
CA ASN A 39 7.76 28.18 34.45
C ASN A 39 7.43 26.68 34.42
N PRO A 40 7.95 25.88 35.37
CA PRO A 40 7.51 24.50 35.59
C PRO A 40 6.57 24.45 36.80
N SER A 41 5.27 24.54 36.58
CA SER A 41 4.26 24.21 37.60
C SER A 41 2.90 24.02 36.94
N SER A 42 2.21 22.95 37.32
CA SER A 42 0.82 22.59 36.98
C SER A 42 0.66 21.62 35.80
N ILE A 43 1.03 20.35 36.03
CA ILE A 43 0.40 19.23 35.33
C ILE A 43 -0.88 18.89 36.11
N PRO A 44 -2.08 19.11 35.55
CA PRO A 44 -3.31 18.64 36.16
C PRO A 44 -3.33 17.10 36.13
N GLY A 45 -3.51 16.49 37.30
CA GLY A 45 -3.64 15.04 37.45
C GLY A 45 -4.88 14.48 36.75
N PRO A 46 -4.90 13.17 36.46
CA PRO A 46 -6.02 12.51 35.82
C PRO A 46 -7.29 12.60 36.69
N PRO A 47 -8.48 12.75 36.08
CA PRO A 47 -9.73 12.85 36.82
C PRO A 47 -10.00 11.54 37.59
N HIS A 48 -10.33 11.70 38.87
CA HIS A 48 -10.81 10.65 39.75
C HIS A 48 -11.91 9.82 39.09
N ALA A 49 -11.64 8.52 38.88
CA ALA A 49 -12.67 7.53 38.60
C ALA A 49 -13.63 7.49 39.79
N GLN A 50 -14.91 7.75 39.53
CA GLN A 50 -15.96 7.57 40.53
C GLN A 50 -16.17 6.07 40.80
N PRO A 51 -16.53 5.68 42.04
CA PRO A 51 -16.83 4.30 42.37
C PRO A 51 -18.08 3.84 41.61
N VAL A 52 -17.91 2.80 40.79
CA VAL A 52 -19.00 2.06 40.18
C VAL A 52 -19.83 1.45 41.31
N VAL A 53 -21.08 1.88 41.40
CA VAL A 53 -22.08 1.35 42.31
C VAL A 53 -22.38 -0.09 41.90
N ASP A 54 -22.21 -0.98 42.85
CA ASP A 54 -22.51 -2.40 42.81
C ASP A 54 -24.01 -2.60 42.54
N GLN A 55 -24.36 -3.03 41.33
CA GLN A 55 -25.71 -3.49 41.00
C GLN A 55 -25.69 -5.02 40.97
N THR A 56 -26.26 -5.60 42.02
CA THR A 56 -26.62 -7.01 42.12
C THR A 56 -27.46 -7.47 40.92
N PRO A 57 -27.14 -8.60 40.27
CA PRO A 57 -27.98 -9.15 39.23
C PRO A 57 -29.24 -9.79 39.85
N THR A 58 -30.40 -9.29 39.45
CA THR A 58 -31.70 -9.93 39.68
C THR A 58 -31.80 -11.16 38.80
N GLU A 59 -31.98 -12.31 39.43
CA GLU A 59 -32.35 -13.58 38.80
C GLU A 59 -33.66 -13.41 38.01
N GLY A 60 -33.67 -13.81 36.74
CA GLY A 60 -34.87 -13.73 35.93
C GLY A 60 -34.77 -14.45 34.59
N GLY A 61 -35.32 -15.66 34.54
CA GLY A 61 -36.04 -16.16 33.37
C GLY A 61 -35.20 -16.76 32.24
N GLY A 62 -34.97 -18.07 32.33
CA GLY A 62 -34.54 -18.88 31.20
C GLY A 62 -35.54 -18.81 30.05
N THR A 63 -35.04 -18.49 28.86
CA THR A 63 -35.68 -18.85 27.59
C THR A 63 -34.63 -19.60 26.78
N GLN A 64 -34.86 -20.89 26.58
CA GLN A 64 -34.11 -21.69 25.60
C GLN A 64 -34.32 -21.07 24.23
N ILE A 65 -33.26 -20.52 23.65
CA ILE A 65 -33.22 -20.16 22.23
C ILE A 65 -32.35 -21.22 21.55
N GLU A 66 -33.04 -22.02 20.74
CA GLU A 66 -32.50 -23.01 19.83
C GLU A 66 -31.61 -22.34 18.77
N PRO A 67 -30.41 -22.87 18.45
CA PRO A 67 -29.53 -22.25 17.47
C PRO A 67 -30.01 -22.53 16.04
N PRO A 68 -30.14 -21.50 15.17
CA PRO A 68 -30.39 -21.75 13.76
C PRO A 68 -29.11 -22.27 13.09
N ALA A 69 -29.18 -23.51 12.59
CA ALA A 69 -28.23 -24.07 11.66
C ALA A 69 -28.10 -23.16 10.43
N THR A 70 -27.01 -22.38 10.36
CA THR A 70 -26.70 -21.57 9.18
C THR A 70 -25.55 -22.24 8.44
N ALA A 71 -25.92 -23.08 7.47
CA ALA A 71 -25.02 -23.57 6.45
C ALA A 71 -24.62 -22.39 5.54
N VAL A 72 -23.46 -21.79 5.79
CA VAL A 72 -22.82 -20.86 4.85
C VAL A 72 -21.92 -21.67 3.93
N GLN A 73 -22.51 -22.29 2.91
CA GLN A 73 -21.78 -22.69 1.70
C GLN A 73 -21.77 -21.48 0.76
N GLY A 74 -20.80 -20.59 0.95
CA GLY A 74 -20.44 -19.61 -0.07
C GLY A 74 -19.47 -20.25 -1.07
N PRO A 75 -19.67 -20.10 -2.39
CA PRO A 75 -18.67 -20.55 -3.35
C PRO A 75 -17.42 -19.69 -3.20
N THR A 76 -16.32 -20.29 -2.73
CA THR A 76 -14.97 -19.82 -3.00
C THR A 76 -14.73 -19.87 -4.50
N VAL A 77 -15.20 -18.85 -5.22
CA VAL A 77 -14.78 -18.61 -6.60
C VAL A 77 -13.31 -18.19 -6.51
N GLY A 78 -12.44 -19.13 -6.84
CA GLY A 78 -11.00 -18.93 -6.86
C GLY A 78 -10.64 -17.74 -7.74
N ILE A 79 -10.06 -16.71 -7.11
CA ILE A 79 -9.48 -15.53 -7.79
C ILE A 79 -8.27 -15.94 -8.66
N LEU A 80 -7.81 -17.19 -8.59
CA LEU A 80 -6.66 -17.68 -9.36
C LEU A 80 -6.94 -17.96 -10.85
N ASP A 81 -8.19 -18.03 -11.31
CA ASP A 81 -8.47 -18.37 -12.73
C ASP A 81 -8.44 -17.16 -13.68
N CYS A 82 -8.37 -15.92 -13.19
CA CYS A 82 -8.28 -14.74 -14.08
C CYS A 82 -6.87 -14.43 -14.59
N LEU A 83 -5.80 -15.00 -14.01
CA LEU A 83 -4.42 -14.67 -14.38
C LEU A 83 -3.88 -15.52 -15.54
N HIS A 84 -4.46 -16.68 -15.82
CA HIS A 84 -4.01 -17.54 -16.93
C HIS A 84 -4.49 -17.09 -18.32
N SER A 85 -5.46 -16.16 -18.41
CA SER A 85 -6.02 -15.74 -19.71
C SER A 85 -5.22 -14.64 -20.42
N LEU A 86 -4.17 -14.08 -19.78
CA LEU A 86 -3.35 -13.02 -20.36
C LEU A 86 -2.08 -13.50 -21.10
N VAL A 87 -1.74 -14.79 -21.03
CA VAL A 87 -0.45 -15.32 -21.56
C VAL A 87 -0.57 -16.01 -22.93
N LEU A 88 -1.78 -16.18 -23.49
CA LEU A 88 -1.98 -16.88 -24.77
C LEU A 88 -2.66 -16.04 -25.86
N TYR A 89 -2.26 -14.79 -26.06
CA TYR A 89 -2.56 -14.10 -27.32
C TYR A 89 -1.48 -14.38 -28.35
N ARG A 90 -1.57 -15.59 -28.92
CA ARG A 90 -0.85 -15.97 -30.14
C ARG A 90 -1.48 -15.25 -31.32
N HIS A 91 -0.59 -14.72 -32.14
CA HIS A 91 -0.77 -13.68 -33.14
C HIS A 91 -1.33 -14.22 -34.47
N GLU A 92 -2.64 -14.20 -34.72
CA GLU A 92 -3.18 -14.36 -36.08
C GLU A 92 -4.50 -13.59 -36.29
N PHE A 93 -4.43 -12.31 -36.65
CA PHE A 93 -5.41 -11.70 -37.55
C PHE A 93 -4.86 -10.40 -38.18
N THR A 94 -4.28 -10.52 -39.36
CA THR A 94 -4.02 -9.37 -40.25
C THR A 94 -5.08 -9.36 -41.34
N PRO A 95 -6.04 -8.42 -41.33
CA PRO A 95 -6.89 -8.20 -42.49
C PRO A 95 -6.09 -7.54 -43.62
N PRO A 96 -6.46 -7.78 -44.90
CA PRO A 96 -5.76 -7.20 -46.04
C PRO A 96 -6.00 -5.68 -46.10
N VAL A 97 -4.91 -4.91 -45.99
CA VAL A 97 -4.92 -3.45 -46.18
C VAL A 97 -4.89 -3.15 -47.69
N PRO A 98 -5.77 -2.28 -48.22
CA PRO A 98 -5.71 -1.84 -49.61
C PRO A 98 -4.44 -1.01 -49.88
N ALA A 99 -3.82 -1.26 -51.02
CA ALA A 99 -2.54 -0.69 -51.43
C ALA A 99 -2.52 0.85 -51.40
N ALA A 100 -1.88 1.42 -50.37
CA ALA A 100 -1.53 2.82 -50.31
C ALA A 100 -0.07 3.03 -50.74
N GLN A 101 0.14 4.09 -51.53
CA GLN A 101 1.39 4.49 -52.17
C GLN A 101 2.61 4.57 -51.21
N PRO A 102 3.83 4.33 -51.73
CA PRO A 102 5.04 4.31 -50.92
C PRO A 102 5.43 5.72 -50.48
N GLN A 103 5.07 6.10 -49.25
CA GLN A 103 5.78 7.16 -48.55
C GLN A 103 7.08 6.60 -48.00
N ALA A 104 8.18 7.32 -48.23
CA ALA A 104 9.53 6.97 -47.80
C ALA A 104 9.57 6.77 -46.27
N SER A 105 9.51 5.49 -45.87
CA SER A 105 9.66 5.06 -44.49
C SER A 105 11.12 5.24 -44.09
N ALA A 106 11.38 6.18 -43.18
CA ALA A 106 12.57 6.16 -42.37
C ALA A 106 12.53 4.87 -41.53
N ARG A 107 13.19 3.82 -42.04
CA ARG A 107 13.35 2.55 -41.34
C ARG A 107 14.00 2.82 -39.99
N ALA A 108 13.24 2.65 -38.91
CA ALA A 108 13.81 2.50 -37.59
C ALA A 108 14.77 1.29 -37.62
N PRO A 109 15.98 1.38 -37.04
CA PRO A 109 16.94 0.30 -37.05
C PRO A 109 16.36 -0.91 -36.30
N VAL A 110 16.05 -1.97 -37.05
CA VAL A 110 15.74 -3.28 -36.49
C VAL A 110 17.05 -3.84 -35.94
N CYS A 111 17.11 -4.04 -34.63
CA CYS A 111 18.24 -4.68 -33.97
C CYS A 111 18.27 -6.16 -34.38
N HIS A 112 19.08 -6.50 -35.38
CA HIS A 112 19.44 -7.88 -35.71
C HIS A 112 20.83 -8.18 -35.15
N ASN A 113 20.95 -9.38 -34.57
CA ASN A 113 22.11 -10.02 -33.96
C ASN A 113 22.25 -9.76 -32.46
N GLY A 114 22.24 -10.85 -31.67
CA GLY A 114 22.33 -10.90 -30.21
C GLY A 114 23.66 -10.42 -29.60
N ARG A 115 24.31 -9.41 -30.18
CA ARG A 115 25.25 -8.54 -29.47
C ARG A 115 24.48 -7.28 -29.10
N GLN A 116 24.22 -7.09 -27.81
CA GLN A 116 23.67 -5.82 -27.34
C GLN A 116 24.55 -4.68 -27.88
N PRO A 117 24.00 -3.69 -28.59
CA PRO A 117 24.77 -2.54 -29.01
C PRO A 117 25.36 -1.89 -27.76
N ALA A 118 26.69 -1.77 -27.71
CA ALA A 118 27.35 -1.10 -26.61
C ALA A 118 26.86 0.35 -26.59
N MET A 119 25.99 0.67 -25.63
CA MET A 119 25.54 2.05 -25.46
C MET A 119 26.75 2.90 -25.10
N ILE A 120 26.99 3.93 -25.89
CA ILE A 120 28.05 4.91 -25.64
C ILE A 120 27.45 6.00 -24.76
N ASP A 121 28.12 6.34 -23.67
CA ASP A 121 27.73 7.46 -22.82
C ASP A 121 27.88 8.76 -23.62
N GLY A 122 26.77 9.45 -23.88
CA GLY A 122 26.72 10.67 -24.68
C GLY A 122 27.58 11.81 -24.11
N ASN A 123 27.96 11.76 -22.84
CA ASN A 123 28.81 12.78 -22.22
C ASN A 123 30.30 12.45 -22.29
N THR A 124 30.67 11.17 -22.38
CA THR A 124 32.09 10.74 -22.33
C THR A 124 32.58 10.07 -23.61
N GLY A 125 31.68 9.70 -24.53
CA GLY A 125 32.03 8.99 -25.76
C GLY A 125 32.59 7.58 -25.54
N LYS A 126 32.59 7.09 -24.29
CA LYS A 126 33.10 5.77 -23.92
C LYS A 126 31.96 4.75 -23.88
N PRO A 127 32.20 3.48 -24.26
CA PRO A 127 31.22 2.42 -24.07
C PRO A 127 30.86 2.34 -22.58
N ILE A 128 29.57 2.36 -22.27
CA ILE A 128 29.05 2.19 -20.91
C ILE A 128 29.45 0.77 -20.49
N ASN A 129 30.53 0.68 -19.73
CA ASN A 129 30.97 -0.56 -19.16
C ASN A 129 30.07 -0.89 -17.96
N TRP A 130 28.97 -1.61 -18.22
CA TRP A 130 28.05 -2.08 -17.19
C TRP A 130 28.74 -3.00 -16.17
N SER A 131 29.76 -3.75 -16.59
CA SER A 131 30.53 -4.65 -15.73
C SER A 131 31.63 -3.95 -14.91
N ALA A 132 31.97 -2.70 -15.21
CA ALA A 132 32.93 -1.93 -14.41
C ALA A 132 32.34 -1.31 -13.14
N ARG A 133 31.03 -1.47 -12.88
CA ARG A 133 30.41 -1.00 -11.63
C ARG A 133 30.48 -2.04 -10.52
N LYS A 134 31.70 -2.55 -10.30
CA LYS A 134 32.10 -3.22 -9.06
C LYS A 134 31.76 -2.29 -7.89
N GLY A 135 30.72 -2.62 -7.12
CA GLY A 135 30.23 -1.81 -6.00
C GLY A 135 28.73 -1.50 -6.04
N ARG A 136 28.04 -1.71 -7.17
CA ARG A 136 26.56 -1.60 -7.17
C ARG A 136 25.84 -2.83 -6.63
N ASP A 137 26.52 -3.97 -6.58
CA ASP A 137 25.97 -5.19 -6.00
C ASP A 137 25.74 -5.05 -4.48
N GLU A 138 26.47 -4.15 -3.81
CA GLU A 138 26.31 -3.86 -2.38
C GLU A 138 24.95 -3.25 -2.02
N LEU A 139 24.32 -2.54 -2.96
CA LEU A 139 23.01 -1.90 -2.76
C LEU A 139 21.84 -2.85 -3.05
N GLY A 140 22.14 -4.04 -3.58
CA GLY A 140 21.17 -5.06 -4.01
C GLY A 140 20.49 -4.74 -5.34
N TYR A 141 19.64 -5.68 -5.78
CA TYR A 141 18.90 -5.63 -7.03
C TYR A 141 17.44 -5.18 -6.82
N VAL A 142 16.82 -4.61 -7.84
CA VAL A 142 15.39 -4.28 -7.82
C VAL A 142 14.58 -5.56 -7.99
N VAL A 143 13.78 -5.91 -6.99
CA VAL A 143 12.94 -7.11 -7.00
C VAL A 143 11.63 -6.82 -7.73
N GLY A 144 11.15 -7.79 -8.52
CA GLY A 144 9.82 -7.75 -9.14
C GLY A 144 9.74 -7.03 -10.49
N ILE A 145 10.88 -6.67 -11.10
CA ILE A 145 10.89 -6.24 -12.50
C ILE A 145 10.75 -7.48 -13.38
N MET A 146 9.85 -7.42 -14.36
CA MET A 146 9.61 -8.50 -15.31
C MET A 146 9.67 -8.00 -16.75
N CYS A 147 10.07 -8.88 -17.66
CA CYS A 147 9.99 -8.69 -19.11
C CYS A 147 9.20 -9.85 -19.71
N GLY A 148 7.90 -9.63 -19.98
CA GLY A 148 7.00 -10.72 -20.32
C GLY A 148 6.79 -11.65 -19.12
N GLY A 149 7.07 -12.94 -19.31
CA GLY A 149 6.99 -13.94 -18.23
C GLY A 149 8.26 -14.11 -17.40
N GLU A 150 9.36 -13.45 -17.78
CA GLU A 150 10.68 -13.65 -17.17
C GLU A 150 11.01 -12.52 -16.19
N THR A 151 11.66 -12.87 -15.07
CA THR A 151 12.18 -11.90 -14.10
C THR A 151 13.45 -11.24 -14.64
N LEU A 152 13.57 -9.92 -14.44
CA LEU A 152 14.79 -9.16 -14.74
C LEU A 152 15.59 -8.98 -13.45
N ASP A 153 16.33 -10.00 -13.05
CA ASP A 153 17.05 -10.03 -11.77
C ASP A 153 18.31 -9.13 -11.74
N ASP A 154 18.80 -8.72 -12.92
CA ASP A 154 20.09 -8.00 -13.05
C ASP A 154 19.98 -6.47 -12.92
N VAL A 155 18.83 -5.94 -12.47
CA VAL A 155 18.65 -4.48 -12.34
C VAL A 155 19.20 -3.99 -11.00
N ALA A 156 20.49 -3.68 -10.97
CA ALA A 156 21.16 -3.16 -9.77
C ALA A 156 20.60 -1.79 -9.33
N ARG A 157 20.38 -1.62 -8.02
CA ARG A 157 19.86 -0.35 -7.47
C ARG A 157 20.89 0.77 -7.61
N PRO A 158 20.48 1.99 -8.04
CA PRO A 158 21.41 3.11 -8.13
C PRO A 158 21.68 3.77 -6.78
N ARG A 159 20.83 3.54 -5.76
CA ARG A 159 20.87 4.15 -4.42
C ARG A 159 20.30 3.18 -3.39
N GLN A 160 20.71 3.34 -2.14
CA GLN A 160 20.10 2.63 -1.00
C GLN A 160 18.61 2.99 -0.89
N LEU A 161 17.78 2.01 -0.52
CA LEU A 161 16.36 2.27 -0.29
C LEU A 161 16.19 3.16 0.95
N PRO A 162 15.30 4.16 0.90
CA PRO A 162 14.93 4.91 2.09
C PRO A 162 14.20 3.98 3.08
N GLU A 163 14.35 4.26 4.37
CA GLU A 163 13.60 3.56 5.41
C GLU A 163 12.09 3.76 5.24
N PRO A 164 11.26 2.74 5.57
CA PRO A 164 9.82 2.88 5.56
C PRO A 164 9.36 3.97 6.53
N ARG A 165 8.45 4.83 6.07
CA ARG A 165 7.87 5.88 6.91
C ARG A 165 6.81 5.28 7.84
N THR A 166 6.86 5.64 9.11
CA THR A 166 5.88 5.23 10.13
C THR A 166 4.61 6.08 10.07
N ASP A 167 4.73 7.38 9.76
CA ASP A 167 3.58 8.27 9.57
C ASP A 167 2.90 8.03 8.21
N SER A 168 1.63 7.59 8.28
CA SER A 168 0.81 7.32 7.11
C SER A 168 0.49 8.56 6.28
N ALA A 169 0.32 9.72 6.90
CA ALA A 169 0.00 10.96 6.21
C ALA A 169 1.20 11.41 5.37
N GLU A 170 2.38 11.45 5.99
CA GLU A 170 3.63 11.79 5.31
C GLU A 170 3.97 10.79 4.20
N ALA A 171 3.75 9.49 4.44
CA ALA A 171 3.93 8.45 3.43
C ALA A 171 3.01 8.66 2.22
N SER A 172 1.74 9.01 2.45
CA SER A 172 0.76 9.26 1.39
C SER A 172 1.13 10.49 0.54
N ASP A 173 1.57 11.58 1.18
CA ASP A 173 1.98 12.79 0.46
C ASP A 173 3.29 12.58 -0.31
N ARG A 174 4.24 11.85 0.28
CA ARG A 174 5.47 11.45 -0.42
C ARG A 174 5.16 10.57 -1.64
N PHE A 175 4.25 9.61 -1.51
CA PHE A 175 3.80 8.76 -2.61
C PHE A 175 3.22 9.59 -3.77
N ARG A 176 2.37 10.58 -3.47
CA ARG A 176 1.81 11.48 -4.50
C ARG A 176 2.88 12.31 -5.21
N GLY A 177 3.93 12.73 -4.50
CA GLY A 177 5.07 13.39 -5.12
C GLY A 177 5.83 12.46 -6.07
N LEU A 178 6.15 11.25 -5.60
CA LEU A 178 6.92 10.26 -6.35
C LEU A 178 6.18 9.77 -7.60
N ILE A 179 4.87 9.50 -7.52
CA ILE A 179 4.11 9.02 -8.68
C ILE A 179 4.02 10.07 -9.79
N ARG A 180 3.98 11.36 -9.44
CA ARG A 180 4.05 12.47 -10.42
C ARG A 180 5.42 12.56 -11.07
N GLU A 181 6.49 12.40 -10.29
CA GLU A 181 7.86 12.37 -10.80
C GLU A 181 8.05 11.18 -11.77
N LEU A 182 7.53 10.01 -11.41
CA LEU A 182 7.55 8.83 -12.29
C LEU A 182 6.77 9.07 -13.57
N ALA A 183 5.57 9.65 -13.49
CA ALA A 183 4.79 9.99 -14.68
C ALA A 183 5.54 10.95 -15.63
N ALA A 184 6.20 11.98 -15.08
CA ALA A 184 7.02 12.90 -15.87
C ALA A 184 8.22 12.20 -16.54
N ARG A 185 8.87 11.24 -15.85
CA ARG A 185 9.95 10.43 -16.45
C ARG A 185 9.43 9.49 -17.54
N CYS A 186 8.25 8.92 -17.36
CA CYS A 186 7.58 8.11 -18.40
C CYS A 186 7.26 8.96 -19.63
N GLU A 187 6.85 10.22 -19.46
CA GLU A 187 6.63 11.16 -20.56
C GLU A 187 7.93 11.49 -21.30
N ALA A 188 9.02 11.74 -20.59
CA ALA A 188 10.33 11.97 -21.22
C ALA A 188 10.81 10.73 -22.02
N ALA A 189 10.72 9.53 -21.43
CA ALA A 189 11.07 8.29 -22.11
C ALA A 189 10.19 8.04 -23.35
N LEU A 190 8.91 8.40 -23.27
CA LEU A 190 7.98 8.31 -24.40
C LEU A 190 8.41 9.23 -25.55
N ALA A 191 8.81 10.47 -25.26
CA ALA A 191 9.23 11.42 -26.29
C ALA A 191 10.40 10.89 -27.12
N GLU A 192 11.31 10.15 -26.48
CA GLU A 192 12.49 9.57 -27.14
C GLU A 192 12.18 8.25 -27.85
N THR A 193 11.34 7.40 -27.27
CA THR A 193 11.18 6.00 -27.72
C THR A 193 9.87 5.69 -28.41
N ASN A 194 8.88 6.60 -28.32
CA ASN A 194 7.52 6.41 -28.82
C ASN A 194 6.85 5.08 -28.35
N SER A 195 7.15 4.67 -27.12
CA SER A 195 6.72 3.41 -26.51
C SER A 195 5.29 3.44 -25.95
N TRP A 196 4.71 2.26 -25.71
CA TRP A 196 3.46 2.14 -24.95
C TRP A 196 3.78 2.03 -23.46
N ILE A 197 3.30 2.99 -22.66
CA ILE A 197 3.55 3.02 -21.22
C ILE A 197 2.23 3.15 -20.48
N TYR A 198 2.02 2.25 -19.51
CA TYR A 198 0.96 2.33 -18.52
C TYR A 198 1.60 2.30 -17.13
N LEU A 199 1.31 3.31 -16.33
CA LEU A 199 1.78 3.43 -14.94
C LEU A 199 0.54 3.55 -14.06
N ALA A 200 0.45 2.76 -12.99
CA ALA A 200 -0.60 2.88 -11.98
C ALA A 200 -0.04 2.63 -10.58
N GLY A 201 -0.57 3.33 -9.59
CA GLY A 201 -0.21 3.14 -8.20
C GLY A 201 -1.28 3.62 -7.24
N GLN A 202 -1.39 2.93 -6.11
CA GLN A 202 -2.28 3.26 -5.00
C GLN A 202 -1.50 3.21 -3.69
N HIS A 203 -1.65 4.23 -2.85
CA HIS A 203 -1.19 4.15 -1.46
C HIS A 203 -2.23 3.41 -0.62
N PRO A 204 -1.84 2.48 0.28
CA PRO A 204 -2.80 1.67 1.06
C PRO A 204 -3.80 2.50 1.88
N THR A 205 -3.37 3.66 2.38
CA THR A 205 -4.23 4.55 3.19
C THR A 205 -4.88 5.69 2.40
N ALA A 206 -4.60 5.80 1.10
CA ALA A 206 -5.22 6.85 0.30
C ALA A 206 -6.73 6.56 0.12
N ARG A 207 -7.54 7.56 0.46
CA ARG A 207 -9.00 7.54 0.24
C ARG A 207 -9.38 7.70 -1.24
N GLN A 208 -8.50 8.36 -2.00
CA GLN A 208 -8.70 8.65 -3.42
C GLN A 208 -8.54 7.37 -4.29
N PRO A 209 -9.10 7.38 -5.50
CA PRO A 209 -8.80 6.38 -6.54
C PRO A 209 -7.30 6.32 -6.84
N PHE A 210 -6.88 5.24 -7.50
CA PHE A 210 -5.48 5.06 -7.86
C PHE A 210 -5.05 6.09 -8.89
N ILE A 211 -3.80 6.52 -8.77
CA ILE A 211 -3.21 7.46 -9.71
C ILE A 211 -2.64 6.64 -10.86
N HIS A 212 -2.94 7.05 -12.09
CA HIS A 212 -2.44 6.39 -13.27
C HIS A 212 -2.01 7.39 -14.35
N TYR A 213 -1.10 6.93 -15.20
CA TYR A 213 -0.64 7.62 -16.40
C TYR A 213 -0.67 6.64 -17.56
N VAL A 214 -1.17 7.10 -18.71
CA VAL A 214 -1.24 6.31 -19.95
C VAL A 214 -0.62 7.13 -21.07
N SER A 215 0.37 6.57 -21.76
CA SER A 215 1.01 7.28 -22.86
C SER A 215 -0.01 7.66 -23.95
N PRO A 216 0.08 8.87 -24.55
CA PRO A 216 -0.75 9.28 -25.68
C PRO A 216 -0.91 8.22 -26.77
N ARG A 217 0.16 7.51 -27.13
CA ARG A 217 0.12 6.44 -28.12
C ARG A 217 -0.75 5.27 -27.67
N LEU A 218 -0.59 4.81 -26.43
CA LEU A 218 -1.41 3.74 -25.87
C LEU A 218 -2.88 4.14 -25.73
N ARG A 219 -3.17 5.41 -25.42
CA ARG A 219 -4.55 5.93 -25.42
C ARG A 219 -5.17 5.89 -26.81
N LYS A 220 -4.40 6.25 -27.85
CA LYS A 220 -4.88 6.26 -29.24
C LYS A 220 -5.12 4.85 -29.78
N GLU A 221 -4.21 3.91 -29.48
CA GLU A 221 -4.22 2.57 -30.07
C GLU A 221 -4.94 1.52 -29.20
N GLY A 222 -5.02 1.73 -27.88
CA GLY A 222 -5.54 0.73 -26.94
C GLY A 222 -7.05 0.53 -26.98
N GLY A 223 -7.82 1.58 -27.29
CA GLY A 223 -9.29 1.54 -27.37
C GLY A 223 -9.94 0.80 -26.18
N VAL A 224 -10.90 -0.08 -26.47
CA VAL A 224 -11.66 -0.85 -25.47
C VAL A 224 -10.77 -1.75 -24.58
N ASN A 225 -9.62 -2.19 -25.08
CA ASN A 225 -8.73 -3.06 -24.30
C ASN A 225 -8.05 -2.28 -23.16
N LEU A 226 -7.74 -1.00 -23.37
CA LEU A 226 -7.20 -0.15 -22.31
C LEU A 226 -8.21 0.04 -21.17
N ASP A 227 -9.50 0.20 -21.48
CA ASP A 227 -10.56 0.33 -20.48
C ASP A 227 -10.72 -0.94 -19.64
N LYS A 228 -10.59 -2.12 -20.27
CA LYS A 228 -10.59 -3.40 -19.56
C LYS A 228 -9.40 -3.52 -18.61
N VAL A 229 -8.20 -3.16 -19.06
CA VAL A 229 -6.99 -3.14 -18.21
C VAL A 229 -7.18 -2.19 -17.03
N HIS A 230 -7.67 -0.98 -17.28
CA HIS A 230 -7.91 0.01 -16.25
C HIS A 230 -8.94 -0.48 -15.22
N THR A 231 -10.03 -1.08 -15.68
CA THR A 231 -11.07 -1.66 -14.82
C THR A 231 -10.52 -2.80 -13.97
N HIS A 232 -9.73 -3.70 -14.57
CA HIS A 232 -9.11 -4.81 -13.83
C HIS A 232 -8.16 -4.30 -12.73
N ILE A 233 -7.31 -3.33 -13.04
CA ILE A 233 -6.39 -2.71 -12.08
C ILE A 233 -7.17 -1.99 -10.97
N SER A 234 -8.25 -1.29 -11.31
CA SER A 234 -9.15 -0.67 -10.33
C SER A 234 -9.74 -1.68 -9.34
N HIS A 235 -10.18 -2.83 -9.84
CA HIS A 235 -10.74 -3.91 -9.03
C HIS A 235 -9.66 -4.51 -8.12
N LEU A 236 -8.48 -4.81 -8.67
CA LEU A 236 -7.34 -5.32 -7.91
C LEU A 236 -6.95 -4.39 -6.76
N MET A 237 -6.77 -3.08 -7.04
CA MET A 237 -6.37 -2.10 -6.03
C MET A 237 -7.44 -1.86 -4.95
N ARG A 238 -8.72 -2.06 -5.27
CA ARG A 238 -9.81 -2.06 -4.28
C ARG A 238 -9.76 -3.30 -3.41
N SER A 239 -9.69 -4.48 -4.04
CA SER A 239 -9.59 -5.77 -3.33
C SER A 239 -8.44 -5.77 -2.31
N LEU A 240 -7.23 -5.38 -2.73
CA LEU A 240 -6.07 -5.31 -1.83
C LEU A 240 -6.27 -4.36 -0.64
N ARG A 241 -7.00 -3.26 -0.84
CA ARG A 241 -7.31 -2.29 0.24
C ARG A 241 -8.33 -2.85 1.21
N ASP A 242 -9.34 -3.52 0.70
CA ASP A 242 -10.40 -4.11 1.50
C ASP A 242 -9.87 -5.29 2.31
N THR A 243 -9.04 -6.16 1.72
CA THR A 243 -8.30 -7.21 2.44
C THR A 243 -7.47 -6.64 3.58
N ARG A 244 -6.67 -5.60 3.31
CA ARG A 244 -5.85 -4.96 4.36
C ARG A 244 -6.70 -4.35 5.49
N ARG A 245 -7.87 -3.79 5.16
CA ARG A 245 -8.80 -3.25 6.16
C ARG A 245 -9.38 -4.37 7.02
N GLN A 246 -9.74 -5.49 6.39
CA GLN A 246 -10.23 -6.66 7.11
C GLN A 246 -9.16 -7.19 8.07
N GLU A 247 -7.92 -7.37 7.61
CA GLU A 247 -6.80 -7.79 8.46
C GLU A 247 -6.60 -6.86 9.66
N ALA A 248 -6.72 -5.54 9.47
CA ALA A 248 -6.60 -4.59 10.57
C ALA A 248 -7.75 -4.70 11.59
N VAL A 249 -8.96 -5.04 11.14
CA VAL A 249 -10.10 -5.30 12.02
C VAL A 249 -9.88 -6.60 12.80
N ASP A 250 -9.45 -7.67 12.12
CA ASP A 250 -9.22 -8.97 12.73
C ASP A 250 -8.12 -8.90 13.80
N LEU A 251 -7.01 -8.22 13.52
CA LEU A 251 -5.95 -7.95 14.50
C LEU A 251 -6.45 -7.13 15.70
N GLY A 252 -7.38 -6.20 15.47
CA GLY A 252 -8.02 -5.43 16.54
C GLY A 252 -8.84 -6.32 17.48
N VAL A 253 -9.61 -7.27 16.92
CA VAL A 253 -10.38 -8.23 17.70
C VAL A 253 -9.46 -9.16 18.50
N GLU A 254 -8.41 -9.67 17.88
CA GLU A 254 -7.42 -10.53 18.54
C GLU A 254 -6.72 -9.82 19.71
N LEU A 255 -6.37 -8.55 19.54
CA LEU A 255 -5.76 -7.74 20.59
C LEU A 255 -6.69 -7.59 21.80
N VAL A 256 -7.98 -7.28 21.58
CA VAL A 256 -8.98 -7.16 22.65
C VAL A 256 -9.13 -8.48 23.40
N GLN A 257 -9.29 -9.60 22.68
CA GLN A 257 -9.39 -10.93 23.30
C GLN A 257 -8.14 -11.30 24.11
N THR A 258 -6.96 -10.93 23.61
CA THR A 258 -5.70 -11.20 24.31
C THR A 258 -5.59 -10.35 25.58
N GLN A 259 -6.03 -9.10 25.54
CA GLN A 259 -6.08 -8.22 26.71
C GLN A 259 -7.08 -8.72 27.77
N GLU A 260 -8.24 -9.22 27.36
CA GLU A 260 -9.22 -9.81 28.27
C GLU A 260 -8.65 -11.04 28.98
N ARG A 261 -8.04 -11.97 28.21
CA ARG A 261 -7.38 -13.16 28.77
C ARG A 261 -6.24 -12.81 29.71
N LEU A 262 -5.44 -11.80 29.36
CA LEU A 262 -4.37 -11.31 30.21
C LEU A 262 -4.92 -10.74 31.52
N GLY A 263 -5.97 -9.92 31.46
CA GLY A 263 -6.63 -9.37 32.64
C GLY A 263 -7.31 -10.42 33.52
N GLU A 264 -7.82 -11.52 32.95
CA GLU A 264 -8.32 -12.68 33.70
C GLU A 264 -7.19 -13.45 34.39
N ALA A 265 -6.08 -13.68 33.67
CA ALA A 265 -4.91 -14.34 34.21
C ALA A 265 -4.28 -13.55 35.37
N GLU A 266 -4.17 -12.22 35.23
CA GLU A 266 -3.69 -11.33 36.31
C GLU A 266 -4.60 -11.39 37.54
N ARG A 267 -5.93 -11.37 37.35
CA ARG A 267 -6.89 -11.53 38.44
C ARG A 267 -6.75 -12.89 39.14
N ALA A 268 -6.55 -13.96 38.38
CA ALA A 268 -6.34 -15.30 38.93
C ALA A 268 -5.02 -15.40 39.72
N VAL A 269 -3.92 -14.83 39.19
CA VAL A 269 -2.62 -14.78 39.88
C VAL A 269 -2.76 -14.02 41.20
N HIS A 270 -3.39 -12.84 41.17
CA HIS A 270 -3.58 -12.02 42.37
C HIS A 270 -4.42 -12.73 43.45
N GLU A 271 -5.45 -13.45 43.05
CA GLU A 271 -6.26 -14.26 43.98
C GLU A 271 -5.44 -15.41 44.58
N LYS A 272 -4.60 -16.08 43.77
CA LYS A 272 -3.70 -17.13 44.27
C LYS A 272 -2.65 -16.59 45.23
N GLU A 273 -2.09 -15.41 44.96
CA GLU A 273 -1.16 -14.73 45.88
C GLU A 273 -1.81 -14.43 47.23
N LYS A 274 -3.04 -13.90 47.25
CA LYS A 274 -3.80 -13.69 48.50
C LYS A 274 -4.01 -14.98 49.27
N GLN A 275 -4.38 -16.06 48.57
CA GLN A 275 -4.57 -17.38 49.20
C GLN A 275 -3.25 -17.93 49.79
N LEU A 276 -2.13 -17.75 49.10
CA LEU A 276 -0.82 -18.16 49.60
C LEU A 276 -0.39 -17.34 50.82
N GLN A 277 -0.59 -16.02 50.79
CA GLN A 277 -0.32 -15.15 51.95
C GLN A 277 -1.17 -15.54 53.16
N ALA A 278 -2.47 -15.81 52.98
CA ALA A 278 -3.34 -16.25 54.04
C ALA A 278 -2.92 -17.61 54.63
N LYS A 279 -2.45 -18.54 53.80
CA LYS A 279 -1.90 -19.83 54.26
C LYS A 279 -0.58 -19.67 55.01
N ALA A 280 0.32 -18.83 54.50
CA ALA A 280 1.59 -18.54 55.17
C ALA A 280 1.37 -17.93 56.56
N ALA A 281 0.41 -17.00 56.71
CA ALA A 281 0.05 -16.42 58.01
C ALA A 281 -0.45 -17.48 59.00
N LYS A 282 -1.27 -18.44 58.55
CA LYS A 282 -1.75 -19.55 59.39
C LYS A 282 -0.63 -20.48 59.85
N ILE A 283 0.37 -20.73 58.98
CA ILE A 283 1.54 -21.54 59.34
C ILE A 283 2.31 -20.84 60.46
N VAL A 284 2.63 -19.56 60.29
CA VAL A 284 3.31 -18.75 61.30
C VAL A 284 2.53 -18.72 62.62
N GLU A 285 1.20 -18.58 62.58
CA GLU A 285 0.38 -18.63 63.79
C GLU A 285 0.45 -20.01 64.47
N SER A 286 0.41 -21.10 63.69
CA SER A 286 0.50 -22.45 64.23
C SER A 286 1.87 -22.78 64.83
N GLU A 287 2.95 -22.27 64.23
CA GLU A 287 4.32 -22.39 64.75
C GLU A 287 4.45 -21.65 66.09
N ALA A 288 3.98 -20.40 66.17
CA ALA A 288 3.98 -19.63 67.42
C ALA A 288 3.17 -20.30 68.55
N ARG A 289 2.07 -21.00 68.23
CA ARG A 289 1.29 -21.76 69.22
C ARG A 289 2.03 -22.99 69.74
N LEU A 290 2.85 -23.64 68.91
CA LEU A 290 3.65 -24.78 69.33
C LEU A 290 4.79 -24.32 70.26
N GLU A 291 5.44 -23.20 69.96
CA GLU A 291 6.48 -22.62 70.82
C GLU A 291 5.98 -22.24 72.23
N GLN A 292 4.70 -21.90 72.38
CA GLN A 292 4.10 -21.59 73.70
C GLN A 292 3.78 -22.84 74.54
N ARG A 293 3.80 -24.03 73.93
CA ARG A 293 3.39 -25.28 74.59
C ARG A 293 4.57 -26.06 75.18
N ASP A 294 5.78 -25.75 74.73
CA ASP A 294 7.05 -26.31 75.23
C ASP A 294 7.61 -25.47 76.39
#